data_AF-A0AA87A0R8-F1
#
_entry.id   AF-A0AA87A0R8-F1
#
_cell.length_a   1.000
_cell.length_b   1.000
_cell.length_c   1.000
_cell.angle_alpha   90.00
_cell.angle_beta   90.00
_cell.angle_gamma   90.00
#
_symmetry.space_group_name_H-M   'P 1'
#
loop_
_entity.id
_entity.type
_entity.pdbx_description
1 polymer ?
#
loop_
_entity_poly.entity_id
_entity_poly.type
_entity_poly.pdbx_seq_one_letter_code
_entity_poly.pdbx_strand_id
1 'polypeptide(L)'
;MKIEENGYRYYSYKQHYQIGFILGLRDLGLLVEEIKDYLGDSSRDALNKKLIPLKNKIELRIQNLKPILAILRQKENDNFQLTDVDFYVVKECFLPDHDFWCSDPKADCSEAEIASSCSQFYQELGTGVMANKNLSGFITDLPQAKANTYANSGFRIIKKIIQSKSQHPDY
;
A
#
# COMPACT_ATOMS: atom_id res chain seq x y z
N MET A 1 12.78 -13.31 -39.89
CA MET A 1 13.02 -11.99 -40.51
C MET A 1 13.60 -12.23 -41.89
N LYS A 2 12.97 -11.72 -42.94
CA LYS A 2 13.52 -11.72 -44.30
C LYS A 2 13.84 -10.27 -44.67
N ILE A 3 15.01 -10.04 -45.25
CA ILE A 3 15.38 -8.75 -45.85
C ILE A 3 15.40 -8.99 -47.36
N GLU A 4 14.61 -8.24 -48.12
CA GLU A 4 14.62 -8.33 -49.58
C GLU A 4 15.62 -7.34 -50.18
N GLU A 5 15.91 -7.47 -51.48
CA GLU A 5 16.90 -6.65 -52.20
C GLU A 5 16.61 -5.14 -52.12
N ASN A 6 15.35 -4.77 -51.89
CA ASN A 6 14.90 -3.39 -51.68
C ASN A 6 15.21 -2.83 -50.27
N GLY A 7 15.84 -3.62 -49.39
CA GLY A 7 16.20 -3.24 -48.02
C GLY A 7 15.05 -3.30 -47.00
N TYR A 8 13.83 -3.66 -47.41
CA TYR A 8 12.70 -3.76 -46.50
C TYR A 8 12.75 -5.02 -45.64
N ARG A 9 12.30 -4.89 -44.38
CA ARG A 9 12.22 -5.98 -43.42
C ARG A 9 10.81 -6.55 -43.40
N TYR A 10 10.70 -7.84 -43.71
CA TYR A 10 9.44 -8.57 -43.68
C TYR A 10 9.42 -9.50 -42.47
N TYR A 11 8.31 -9.41 -41.73
CA TYR A 11 8.06 -10.22 -40.55
C TYR A 11 6.93 -11.20 -40.84
N SER A 12 7.09 -12.44 -40.36
CA SER A 12 6.02 -13.44 -40.47
C SER A 12 5.03 -13.31 -39.32
N TYR A 13 3.82 -13.81 -39.52
CA TYR A 13 2.79 -13.83 -38.47
C TYR A 13 3.27 -14.51 -37.18
N LYS A 14 4.12 -15.55 -37.27
CA LYS A 14 4.69 -16.23 -36.09
C LYS A 14 5.56 -15.31 -35.23
N GLN A 15 6.18 -14.29 -35.81
CA GLN A 15 6.97 -13.30 -35.07
C GLN A 15 6.10 -12.36 -34.23
N HIS A 16 4.77 -12.36 -34.43
CA HIS A 16 3.83 -11.61 -33.61
C HIS A 16 3.83 -12.04 -32.13
N TYR A 17 3.92 -13.36 -31.87
CA TYR A 17 4.00 -13.86 -30.49
C TYR A 17 5.29 -13.43 -29.79
N GLN A 18 6.41 -13.44 -30.53
CA GLN A 18 7.70 -13.00 -30.00
C GLN A 18 7.69 -11.50 -29.67
N ILE A 19 7.14 -10.66 -30.55
CA ILE A 19 7.06 -9.22 -30.26
C ILE A 19 6.11 -8.92 -29.10
N GLY A 20 4.98 -9.62 -29.00
CA GLY A 20 4.08 -9.49 -27.86
C GLY A 20 4.76 -9.81 -26.53
N PHE A 21 5.56 -10.88 -26.50
CA PHE A 21 6.36 -11.23 -25.32
C PHE A 21 7.40 -10.15 -24.99
N ILE A 22 8.14 -9.65 -25.98
CA ILE A 22 9.12 -8.56 -25.81
C ILE A 22 8.47 -7.30 -25.23
N LEU A 23 7.33 -6.90 -25.79
CA LEU A 23 6.60 -5.71 -25.32
C LEU A 23 6.13 -5.90 -23.87
N GLY A 24 5.59 -7.08 -23.53
CA GLY A 24 5.25 -7.40 -22.15
C GLY A 24 6.44 -7.30 -21.18
N LEU A 25 7.63 -7.75 -21.58
CA LEU A 25 8.85 -7.60 -20.76
C LEU A 25 9.31 -6.15 -20.65
N ARG A 26 9.16 -5.34 -21.71
CA ARG A 26 9.45 -3.90 -21.67
C ARG A 26 8.52 -3.15 -20.73
N ASP A 27 7.24 -3.49 -20.69
CA ASP A 27 6.26 -2.89 -19.78
C ASP A 27 6.53 -3.24 -18.31
N LEU A 28 7.20 -4.39 -18.07
CA LEU A 28 7.74 -4.77 -16.76
C LEU A 28 9.04 -4.04 -16.39
N GLY A 29 9.54 -3.18 -17.28
CA GLY A 29 10.71 -2.33 -17.07
C GLY A 29 12.05 -3.04 -17.30
N LEU A 30 12.08 -4.17 -18.01
CA LEU A 30 13.33 -4.85 -18.35
C LEU A 30 14.09 -4.08 -19.44
N LEU A 31 15.42 -4.03 -19.33
CA LEU A 31 16.29 -3.49 -20.36
C LEU A 31 16.28 -4.40 -21.60
N VAL A 32 16.49 -3.81 -22.78
CA VAL A 32 16.49 -4.56 -24.04
C VAL A 32 17.55 -5.67 -24.04
N GLU A 33 18.70 -5.41 -23.41
CA GLU A 33 19.77 -6.42 -23.27
C GLU A 33 19.33 -7.59 -22.39
N GLU A 34 18.64 -7.34 -21.26
CA GLU A 34 18.08 -8.40 -20.42
C GLU A 34 17.03 -9.23 -21.18
N ILE A 35 16.25 -8.59 -22.06
CA ILE A 35 15.20 -9.28 -22.85
C ILE A 35 15.81 -10.26 -23.85
N LYS A 36 16.95 -9.92 -24.47
CA LYS A 36 17.65 -10.83 -25.41
C LYS A 36 17.98 -12.17 -24.76
N ASP A 37 18.33 -12.15 -23.48
CA ASP A 37 18.66 -13.37 -22.72
C ASP A 37 17.47 -14.32 -22.52
N TYR A 38 16.23 -13.84 -22.67
CA TYR A 38 15.01 -14.67 -22.64
C TYR A 38 14.61 -15.19 -24.03
N LEU A 39 15.11 -14.56 -25.10
CA LEU A 39 14.80 -14.91 -26.49
C LEU A 39 15.84 -15.82 -27.13
N GLY A 40 17.05 -15.91 -26.54
CA GLY A 40 18.12 -16.77 -27.04
C GLY A 40 17.84 -18.26 -26.82
N ASP A 41 18.46 -19.11 -27.66
CA ASP A 41 18.39 -20.57 -27.56
C ASP A 41 19.02 -21.07 -26.27
N SER A 42 18.20 -21.13 -25.22
CA SER A 42 18.54 -21.68 -23.91
C SER A 42 17.84 -23.03 -23.76
N SER A 43 18.46 -24.00 -23.07
CA SER A 43 17.75 -25.24 -22.71
C SER A 43 16.48 -24.92 -21.91
N ARG A 44 15.46 -25.80 -21.96
CA ARG A 44 14.20 -25.60 -21.21
C ARG A 44 14.45 -25.31 -19.73
N ASP A 45 15.42 -25.99 -19.12
CA ASP A 45 15.78 -25.77 -17.71
C ASP A 45 16.45 -24.42 -17.47
N ALA A 46 17.33 -23.98 -18.37
CA ALA A 46 17.95 -22.66 -18.27
C ALA A 46 16.92 -21.54 -18.43
N LEU A 47 15.94 -21.71 -19.33
CA LEU A 47 14.83 -20.76 -19.49
C LEU A 47 13.92 -20.75 -18.26
N ASN A 48 13.52 -21.91 -17.75
CA ASN A 48 12.69 -22.02 -16.55
C ASN A 48 13.34 -21.33 -15.33
N LYS A 49 14.65 -21.48 -15.14
CA LYS A 49 15.40 -20.78 -14.08
C LYS A 49 15.33 -19.26 -14.20
N LYS A 50 15.23 -18.71 -15.42
CA LYS A 50 15.07 -17.27 -15.67
C LYS A 50 13.62 -16.80 -15.54
N LEU A 51 12.65 -17.65 -15.87
CA LEU A 51 11.22 -17.31 -15.78
C LEU A 51 10.73 -17.22 -14.32
N ILE A 52 11.30 -18.01 -13.40
CA ILE A 52 10.95 -17.97 -11.98
C ILE A 52 11.15 -16.57 -11.35
N PRO A 53 12.33 -15.94 -11.41
CA PRO A 53 12.52 -14.61 -10.83
C PRO A 53 11.65 -13.55 -11.51
N LEU A 54 11.40 -13.67 -12.81
CA LEU A 54 10.48 -12.79 -13.53
C LEU A 54 9.05 -12.92 -13.00
N LYS A 55 8.55 -14.15 -12.83
CA LYS A 55 7.24 -14.42 -12.22
C LYS A 55 7.16 -13.82 -10.82
N ASN A 56 8.19 -14.01 -9.99
CA ASN A 56 8.23 -13.46 -8.64
C ASN A 56 8.20 -11.92 -8.64
N LYS A 57 8.89 -11.27 -9.59
CA LYS A 57 8.85 -9.80 -9.76
C LYS A 57 7.45 -9.30 -10.10
N ILE A 58 6.71 -10.03 -10.95
CA ILE A 58 5.32 -9.71 -11.30
C ILE A 58 4.41 -9.87 -10.08
N GLU A 59 4.49 -11.01 -9.39
CA GLU A 59 3.69 -11.28 -8.19
C GLU A 59 3.93 -10.22 -7.10
N LEU A 60 5.19 -9.86 -6.86
CA LEU A 60 5.53 -8.79 -5.92
C LEU A 60 4.94 -7.44 -6.33
N ARG A 61 4.98 -7.10 -7.62
CA ARG A 61 4.36 -5.86 -8.13
C ARG A 61 2.85 -5.87 -7.93
N ILE A 62 2.18 -6.99 -8.19
CA ILE A 62 0.74 -7.15 -7.93
C ILE A 62 0.44 -7.00 -6.44
N GLN A 63 1.20 -7.68 -5.58
CA GLN A 63 1.05 -7.60 -4.12
C GLN A 63 1.22 -6.17 -3.61
N ASN A 64 2.16 -5.40 -4.15
CA ASN A 64 2.37 -3.99 -3.77
C ASN A 64 1.30 -3.05 -4.31
N LEU A 65 0.71 -3.33 -5.48
CA LEU A 65 -0.34 -2.49 -6.07
C LEU A 65 -1.72 -2.70 -5.42
N LYS A 66 -2.02 -3.91 -4.93
CA LYS A 66 -3.28 -4.22 -4.23
C LYS A 66 -3.61 -3.27 -3.06
N PRO A 67 -2.72 -3.01 -2.08
CA PRO A 67 -3.00 -2.10 -0.99
C PRO A 67 -3.15 -0.65 -1.47
N ILE A 68 -2.36 -0.22 -2.46
CA ILE A 68 -2.50 1.12 -3.06
C ILE A 68 -3.89 1.30 -3.66
N LEU A 69 -4.36 0.30 -4.43
CA LEU A 69 -5.71 0.32 -5.00
C LEU A 69 -6.80 0.34 -3.91
N ALA A 70 -6.59 -0.40 -2.81
CA ALA A 70 -7.51 -0.38 -1.67
C ALA A 70 -7.61 1.03 -1.05
N ILE A 71 -6.47 1.72 -0.89
CA ILE A 71 -6.42 3.11 -0.39
C ILE A 71 -7.14 4.07 -1.33
N LEU A 72 -6.96 3.93 -2.66
CA LEU A 72 -7.65 4.78 -3.64
C LEU A 72 -9.17 4.59 -3.58
N ARG A 73 -9.65 3.33 -3.54
CA ARG A 73 -11.07 3.01 -3.39
C ARG A 73 -11.64 3.57 -2.09
N GLN A 74 -10.88 3.47 -1.00
CA GLN A 74 -11.28 4.05 0.26
C GLN A 74 -11.42 5.57 0.15
N LYS A 75 -10.45 6.26 -0.46
CA LYS A 75 -10.50 7.72 -0.64
C LYS A 75 -11.68 8.17 -1.50
N GLU A 76 -12.10 7.35 -2.46
CA GLU A 76 -13.28 7.60 -3.28
C GLU A 76 -14.58 7.50 -2.46
N ASN A 77 -14.73 6.45 -1.64
CA ASN A 77 -15.92 6.20 -0.83
C ASN A 77 -16.02 7.08 0.43
N ASP A 78 -14.89 7.30 1.10
CA ASP A 78 -14.77 8.03 2.36
C ASP A 78 -14.33 9.48 2.14
N ASN A 79 -14.70 10.09 1.00
CA ASN A 79 -14.44 11.52 0.75
C ASN A 79 -15.40 12.43 1.53
N PHE A 80 -15.66 12.07 2.78
CA PHE A 80 -16.54 12.80 3.67
C PHE A 80 -15.85 14.11 4.06
N GLN A 81 -16.23 15.19 3.39
CA GLN A 81 -15.93 16.52 3.86
C GLN A 81 -16.92 16.82 4.99
N LEU A 82 -16.39 17.14 6.17
CA LEU A 82 -17.19 17.66 7.29
C LEU A 82 -17.74 19.03 6.88
N THR A 83 -18.88 19.01 6.20
CA THR A 83 -19.54 20.19 5.62
C THR A 83 -20.66 20.74 6.49
N ASP A 84 -21.09 19.95 7.48
CA ASP A 84 -22.17 20.28 8.40
C ASP A 84 -21.83 19.81 9.82
N VAL A 85 -20.88 20.49 10.46
CA VAL A 85 -20.43 20.19 11.82
C VAL A 85 -20.52 21.43 12.67
N ASP A 86 -21.29 21.34 13.74
CA ASP A 86 -21.30 22.33 14.80
C ASP A 86 -19.97 22.27 15.56
N PHE A 87 -19.03 23.12 15.19
CA PHE A 87 -17.77 23.25 15.93
C PHE A 87 -18.04 23.74 17.35
N TYR A 88 -17.29 23.21 18.31
CA TYR A 88 -17.34 23.58 19.73
C TYR A 88 -18.65 23.23 20.47
N VAL A 89 -19.50 22.38 19.88
CA VAL A 89 -20.69 21.84 20.56
C VAL A 89 -20.39 20.44 21.08
N VAL A 90 -20.57 20.24 22.38
CA VAL A 90 -20.45 18.92 23.02
C VAL A 90 -21.63 18.05 22.58
N LYS A 91 -21.34 16.87 22.04
CA LYS A 91 -22.34 15.87 21.65
C LYS A 91 -22.00 14.55 22.35
N GLU A 92 -23.01 13.90 22.91
CA GLU A 92 -22.91 12.52 23.36
C GLU A 92 -23.27 11.60 22.20
N CYS A 93 -22.36 10.69 21.85
CA CYS A 93 -22.51 9.79 20.71
C CYS A 93 -22.10 8.37 21.10
N PHE A 94 -22.81 7.38 20.56
CA PHE A 94 -22.41 5.98 20.63
C PHE A 94 -21.73 5.59 19.32
N LEU A 95 -20.52 5.04 19.44
CA LEU A 95 -19.73 4.58 18.30
C LEU A 95 -19.65 3.04 18.34
N PRO A 96 -19.65 2.37 17.18
CA PRO A 96 -19.43 0.93 17.12
C PRO A 96 -17.99 0.56 17.54
N ASP A 97 -17.82 -0.69 17.98
CA ASP A 97 -16.52 -1.22 18.38
C ASP A 97 -15.49 -1.16 17.25
N HIS A 98 -14.27 -0.73 17.59
CA HIS A 98 -13.17 -0.52 16.64
C HIS A 98 -11.85 -0.99 17.23
N ASP A 99 -11.06 -1.66 16.41
CA ASP A 99 -9.69 -2.05 16.75
C ASP A 99 -8.69 -0.98 16.30
N PHE A 100 -7.69 -0.74 17.13
CA PHE A 100 -6.64 0.23 16.89
C PHE A 100 -5.25 -0.36 17.14
N TRP A 101 -4.30 0.04 16.32
CA TRP A 101 -2.89 0.01 16.71
C TRP A 101 -2.64 1.12 17.73
N CYS A 102 -1.86 0.83 18.76
CA CYS A 102 -1.55 1.76 19.84
C CYS A 102 -0.03 1.90 20.01
N SER A 103 0.45 3.12 20.17
CA SER A 103 1.83 3.37 20.60
C SER A 103 2.03 3.03 22.08
N ASP A 104 3.29 3.00 22.48
CA ASP A 104 3.66 3.03 23.89
C ASP A 104 3.11 4.30 24.59
N PRO A 105 2.79 4.20 25.89
CA PRO A 105 2.29 5.34 26.66
C PRO A 105 3.38 6.39 26.86
N LYS A 106 3.01 7.66 26.71
CA LYS A 106 3.86 8.82 26.97
C LYS A 106 3.16 9.79 27.91
N ALA A 107 3.91 10.43 28.79
CA ALA A 107 3.45 11.49 29.66
C ALA A 107 4.49 12.62 29.64
N ASP A 108 4.06 13.85 29.93
CA ASP A 108 4.93 15.02 30.15
C ASP A 108 5.98 15.22 29.03
N CYS A 109 5.50 15.44 27.81
CA CYS A 109 6.35 15.64 26.64
C CYS A 109 6.07 16.97 25.95
N SER A 110 7.14 17.55 25.42
CA SER A 110 7.09 18.74 24.56
C SER A 110 6.44 18.43 23.20
N GLU A 111 5.98 19.46 22.50
CA GLU A 111 5.43 19.33 21.14
C GLU A 111 6.38 18.58 20.18
N ALA A 112 7.69 18.82 20.31
CA ALA A 112 8.71 18.15 19.49
C ALA A 112 8.78 16.64 19.77
N GLU A 113 8.65 16.23 21.03
CA GLU A 113 8.65 14.82 21.43
C GLU A 113 7.37 14.11 21.01
N ILE A 114 6.22 14.81 21.03
CA ILE A 114 4.96 14.31 20.49
C ILE A 114 5.10 14.06 18.98
N ALA A 115 5.61 15.05 18.24
CA ALA A 115 5.82 14.93 16.79
C ALA A 115 6.79 13.79 16.44
N SER A 116 7.89 13.66 17.19
CA SER A 116 8.84 12.56 17.06
C SER A 116 8.18 11.20 17.31
N SER A 117 7.37 11.09 18.37
CA SER A 117 6.61 9.88 18.69
C SER A 117 5.65 9.48 17.58
N CYS A 118 4.90 10.45 17.04
CA CYS A 118 4.01 10.23 15.91
C CYS A 118 4.79 9.70 14.71
N SER A 119 5.91 10.36 14.36
CA SER A 119 6.74 9.93 13.24
C SER A 119 7.23 8.49 13.41
N GLN A 120 7.76 8.15 14.59
CA GLN A 120 8.26 6.79 14.86
C GLN A 120 7.13 5.75 14.77
N PHE A 121 6.02 5.98 15.47
CA PHE A 121 4.89 5.06 15.48
C PHE A 121 4.39 4.75 14.07
N TYR A 122 4.23 5.77 13.24
CA TYR A 122 3.77 5.54 11.89
C TYR A 122 4.83 4.95 10.93
N GLN A 123 6.13 5.16 11.19
CA GLN A 123 7.18 4.46 10.46
C GLN A 123 7.10 2.95 10.73
N GLU A 124 6.85 2.55 11.97
CA GLU A 124 6.67 1.14 12.38
C GLU A 124 5.44 0.50 11.72
N LEU A 125 4.36 1.27 11.52
CA LEU A 125 3.13 0.79 10.84
C LEU A 125 3.28 0.64 9.31
N GLY A 126 4.29 1.27 8.71
CA GLY A 126 4.57 1.20 7.28
C GLY A 126 3.74 2.15 6.40
N THR A 127 4.23 2.37 5.18
CA THR A 127 3.73 3.39 4.23
C THR A 127 2.29 3.19 3.77
N GLY A 128 1.79 1.95 3.76
CA GLY A 128 0.39 1.66 3.41
C GLY A 128 -0.61 2.18 4.45
N VAL A 129 -0.26 2.12 5.73
CA VAL A 129 -1.13 2.60 6.84
C VAL A 129 -1.12 4.13 6.92
N MET A 130 0.03 4.75 6.60
CA MET A 130 0.19 6.20 6.51
C MET A 130 -0.70 6.85 5.45
N ALA A 131 -0.85 6.22 4.29
CA ALA A 131 -1.53 6.82 3.15
C ALA A 131 -3.07 6.72 3.20
N ASN A 132 -3.63 5.99 4.18
CA ASN A 132 -5.07 5.84 4.35
C ASN A 132 -5.67 6.95 5.25
N LYS A 133 -6.95 7.27 5.01
CA LYS A 133 -7.71 8.25 5.80
C LYS A 133 -8.37 7.63 7.04
N ASN A 134 -7.94 6.45 7.49
CA ASN A 134 -8.52 5.83 8.68
C ASN A 134 -8.34 6.73 9.90
N LEU A 135 -9.30 6.64 10.82
CA LEU A 135 -9.29 7.34 12.10
C LEU A 135 -7.94 7.19 12.79
N SER A 136 -7.38 8.33 13.15
CA SER A 136 -6.17 8.48 13.94
C SER A 136 -6.42 9.52 15.02
N GLY A 137 -5.76 9.37 16.16
CA GLY A 137 -5.91 10.30 17.26
C GLY A 137 -5.09 9.89 18.46
N PHE A 138 -5.54 10.32 19.62
CA PHE A 138 -4.90 10.04 20.89
C PHE A 138 -5.92 9.41 21.85
N ILE A 139 -5.46 8.47 22.66
CA ILE A 139 -6.18 7.99 23.85
C ILE A 139 -5.41 8.51 25.06
N THR A 140 -6.12 9.14 25.98
CA THR A 140 -5.55 9.64 27.24
C THR A 140 -6.08 8.79 28.40
N ASP A 141 -5.17 8.30 29.24
CA ASP A 141 -5.52 7.60 30.47
C ASP A 141 -5.90 8.64 31.54
N LEU A 142 -7.20 8.95 31.65
CA LEU A 142 -7.73 9.95 32.58
C LEU A 142 -8.53 9.29 33.73
N PRO A 143 -7.87 8.87 34.82
CA PRO A 143 -8.55 8.21 35.94
C PRO A 143 -9.60 9.13 36.56
N GLN A 144 -10.81 8.59 36.75
CA GLN A 144 -11.97 9.31 37.31
C GLN A 144 -12.43 10.52 36.49
N ALA A 145 -12.03 10.64 35.22
CA ALA A 145 -12.44 11.72 34.31
C ALA A 145 -12.21 13.14 34.87
N LYS A 146 -11.17 13.34 35.69
CA LYS A 146 -10.84 14.64 36.28
C LYS A 146 -10.19 15.55 35.24
N ALA A 147 -10.94 16.54 34.74
CA ALA A 147 -10.47 17.42 33.67
C ALA A 147 -9.18 18.18 34.01
N ASN A 148 -8.97 18.54 35.27
CA ASN A 148 -7.80 19.29 35.72
C ASN A 148 -6.48 18.48 35.68
N THR A 149 -6.54 17.15 35.56
CA THR A 149 -5.34 16.31 35.42
C THR A 149 -4.99 16.01 33.96
N TYR A 150 -5.82 16.43 32.99
CA TYR A 150 -5.67 16.07 31.58
C TYR A 150 -4.30 16.47 31.01
N ALA A 151 -3.82 17.68 31.31
CA ALA A 151 -2.55 18.20 30.78
C ALA A 151 -1.33 17.35 31.17
N ASN A 152 -1.40 16.64 32.30
CA ASN A 152 -0.31 15.82 32.83
C ASN A 152 -0.60 14.32 32.71
N SER A 153 -1.72 13.94 32.09
CA SER A 153 -2.12 12.55 31.94
C SER A 153 -1.36 11.90 30.80
N GLY A 154 -1.05 10.61 30.97
CA GLY A 154 -0.42 9.83 29.91
C GLY A 154 -1.34 9.68 28.71
N PHE A 155 -0.78 9.68 27.51
CA PHE A 155 -1.49 9.43 26.27
C PHE A 155 -0.78 8.40 25.40
N ARG A 156 -1.54 7.84 24.45
CA ARG A 156 -1.08 6.94 23.39
C ARG A 156 -1.59 7.45 22.06
N ILE A 157 -0.80 7.26 21.00
CA ILE A 157 -1.22 7.52 19.63
C ILE A 157 -1.96 6.28 19.13
N ILE A 158 -3.08 6.48 18.46
CA ILE A 158 -3.90 5.40 17.90
C ILE A 158 -4.11 5.54 16.41
N LYS A 159 -4.17 4.41 15.70
CA LYS A 159 -4.54 4.33 14.29
C LYS A 159 -5.43 3.13 14.06
N LYS A 160 -6.63 3.35 13.51
CA LYS A 160 -7.63 2.30 13.30
C LYS A 160 -7.11 1.23 12.33
N ILE A 161 -7.30 -0.03 12.71
CA ILE A 161 -6.90 -1.19 11.89
C ILE A 161 -7.80 -1.27 10.65
N ILE A 162 -7.19 -1.60 9.50
CA ILE A 162 -7.95 -1.96 8.31
C ILE A 162 -8.51 -3.37 8.56
N GLN A 163 -9.81 -3.49 8.85
CA GLN A 163 -10.46 -4.80 8.73
C GLN A 163 -10.42 -5.17 7.25
N SER A 164 -9.50 -6.06 6.87
CA SER A 164 -9.68 -6.84 5.66
C SER A 164 -10.96 -7.63 5.90
N LYS A 165 -12.04 -7.32 5.16
CA LYS A 165 -13.18 -8.24 5.09
C LYS A 165 -12.60 -9.60 4.72
N SER A 166 -12.52 -10.51 5.69
CA SER A 166 -12.43 -11.93 5.43
C SER A 166 -13.71 -12.28 4.70
N GLN A 167 -13.68 -12.23 3.38
CA GLN A 167 -14.61 -13.02 2.58
C GLN A 167 -14.24 -14.48 2.86
N HIS A 168 -14.84 -15.05 3.91
CA HIS A 168 -15.08 -16.48 3.90
C HIS A 168 -16.19 -16.71 2.87
N PRO A 169 -15.95 -17.46 1.79
CA PRO A 169 -17.05 -18.00 1.02
C PRO A 169 -17.70 -19.07 1.89
N ASP A 170 -18.99 -18.89 2.18
CA ASP A 170 -19.85 -20.01 2.51
C ASP A 170 -19.82 -20.96 1.30
N TYR A 171 -19.15 -22.10 1.43
CA TYR A 171 -19.47 -23.39 0.81
C TYR A 171 -18.77 -24.52 1.56
#